data_AF-A0A531M6L3-F1
#
_entry.id   AF-A0A531M6L3-F1
#
_cell.length_a   1.000
_cell.length_b   1.000
_cell.length_c   1.000
_cell.angle_alpha   90.00
_cell.angle_beta   90.00
_cell.angle_gamma   90.00
#
_symmetry.space_group_name_H-M   'P 1'
#
loop_
_entity.id
_entity.type
_entity.pdbx_description
1 polymer ?
#
loop_
_entity_poly.entity_id
_entity_poly.type
_entity_poly.pdbx_seq_one_letter_code
_entity_poly.pdbx_strand_id
1 'polypeptide(L)'
;MSPLDHKNKARGGADDLPPEIDIEDEALEEIVEPVGPDVAFTAIDWTPHAGDAEGMVGAEVIQTLVKRLPNAPGVYRMMNAAGDVLYVGKARSLKKRVTNYAQGRFHTNRIGRMVRETSTME
;
A
#
# COMPACT_ATOMS: atom_id res chain seq x y z
N MET A 1 -24.48 -29.65 -73.32
CA MET A 1 -23.10 -29.17 -73.51
C MET A 1 -22.25 -29.71 -72.36
N SER A 2 -21.36 -30.68 -72.66
CA SER A 2 -19.97 -30.88 -72.19
C SER A 2 -19.52 -30.58 -70.73
N PRO A 3 -18.47 -31.28 -70.22
CA PRO A 3 -18.59 -32.24 -69.13
C PRO A 3 -17.49 -32.06 -68.04
N LEU A 4 -17.30 -33.11 -67.22
CA LEU A 4 -16.06 -33.53 -66.52
C LEU A 4 -16.07 -33.46 -64.98
N ASP A 5 -16.57 -34.55 -64.40
CA ASP A 5 -15.77 -35.58 -63.72
C ASP A 5 -14.94 -35.32 -62.45
N HIS A 6 -15.25 -36.20 -61.48
CA HIS A 6 -14.37 -36.94 -60.56
C HIS A 6 -13.90 -36.32 -59.23
N LYS A 7 -14.37 -37.00 -58.15
CA LYS A 7 -13.64 -37.42 -56.93
C LYS A 7 -13.30 -36.28 -55.92
N ASN A 8 -13.33 -36.43 -54.60
CA ASN A 8 -13.31 -37.59 -53.72
C ASN A 8 -13.56 -37.13 -52.27
N LYS A 9 -14.34 -37.92 -51.50
CA LYS A 9 -14.04 -38.44 -50.16
C LYS A 9 -13.74 -37.49 -48.97
N ALA A 10 -14.76 -37.38 -48.12
CA ALA A 10 -14.82 -37.63 -46.66
C ALA A 10 -13.56 -37.50 -45.80
N ARG A 11 -13.69 -36.80 -44.64
CA ARG A 11 -13.46 -37.27 -43.23
C ARG A 11 -14.26 -36.33 -42.30
N GLY A 12 -15.06 -36.83 -41.34
CA GLY A 12 -14.68 -37.03 -39.92
C GLY A 12 -14.87 -35.71 -39.14
N GLY A 13 -15.52 -35.58 -37.99
CA GLY A 13 -15.95 -36.47 -36.91
C GLY A 13 -15.95 -35.63 -35.62
N ALA A 14 -16.77 -36.00 -34.63
CA ALA A 14 -16.76 -35.55 -33.21
C ALA A 14 -17.00 -34.05 -32.96
N ASP A 15 -18.16 -33.68 -32.41
CA ASP A 15 -18.45 -33.56 -30.96
C ASP A 15 -17.84 -32.29 -30.32
N ASP A 16 -18.74 -31.37 -29.95
CA ASP A 16 -18.66 -30.24 -29.02
C ASP A 16 -17.27 -29.71 -28.61
N LEU A 17 -16.86 -28.62 -29.28
CA LEU A 17 -15.88 -27.67 -28.76
C LEU A 17 -16.66 -26.56 -28.02
N PRO A 18 -16.35 -26.23 -26.75
CA PRO A 18 -16.91 -25.03 -26.12
C PRO A 18 -16.41 -23.78 -26.87
N PRO A 19 -17.20 -22.68 -26.91
CA PRO A 19 -16.78 -21.46 -27.59
C PRO A 19 -15.53 -20.89 -26.92
N GLU A 20 -14.55 -20.52 -27.74
CA GLU A 20 -13.40 -19.73 -27.33
C GLU A 20 -13.92 -18.42 -26.72
N ILE A 21 -13.62 -18.22 -25.44
CA ILE A 21 -13.83 -16.93 -24.78
C ILE A 21 -12.63 -16.10 -25.19
N ASP A 22 -12.85 -15.14 -26.09
CA ASP A 22 -11.92 -14.04 -26.33
C ASP A 22 -11.71 -13.29 -25.01
N ILE A 23 -10.62 -13.61 -24.30
CA ILE A 23 -10.16 -12.81 -23.16
C ILE A 23 -9.25 -11.72 -23.74
N GLU A 24 -9.88 -10.78 -24.43
CA GLU A 24 -9.33 -9.46 -24.69
C GLU A 24 -10.11 -8.47 -23.82
N ASP A 25 -9.77 -8.40 -22.53
CA ASP A 25 -10.15 -7.24 -21.72
C ASP A 25 -9.02 -6.98 -20.72
N GLU A 26 -8.08 -6.17 -21.20
CA GLU A 26 -7.02 -5.55 -20.42
C GLU A 26 -7.69 -4.64 -19.40
N ALA A 27 -8.00 -5.20 -18.23
CA ALA A 27 -8.51 -4.46 -17.08
C ALA A 27 -7.43 -3.47 -16.63
N LEU A 28 -7.42 -2.30 -17.28
CA LEU A 28 -6.83 -1.08 -16.75
C LEU A 28 -7.37 -0.93 -15.33
N GLU A 29 -6.51 -1.12 -14.34
CA GLU A 29 -6.81 -0.80 -12.96
C GLU A 29 -7.14 0.69 -12.90
N GLU A 30 -8.43 1.01 -12.94
CA GLU A 30 -8.93 2.36 -12.78
C GLU A 30 -8.63 2.78 -11.34
N ILE A 31 -7.64 3.67 -11.19
CA ILE A 31 -7.26 4.26 -9.90
C ILE A 31 -8.45 5.12 -9.44
N VAL A 32 -9.34 4.54 -8.64
CA VAL A 32 -10.47 5.26 -8.06
C VAL A 32 -9.93 6.26 -7.04
N GLU A 33 -9.88 7.54 -7.39
CA GLU A 33 -9.57 8.58 -6.43
C GLU A 33 -10.66 8.66 -5.35
N PRO A 34 -10.31 8.72 -4.05
CA PRO A 34 -11.29 8.69 -2.99
C PRO A 34 -12.13 9.99 -2.99
N VAL A 35 -13.41 9.87 -3.34
CA VAL A 35 -14.39 10.99 -3.42
C VAL A 35 -14.91 11.44 -2.04
N GLY A 36 -14.04 11.46 -1.03
CA GLY A 36 -14.34 11.99 0.30
C GLY A 36 -14.20 13.51 0.36
N PRO A 37 -14.81 14.19 1.34
CA PRO A 37 -14.50 15.60 1.56
C PRO A 37 -12.99 15.75 1.77
N ASP A 38 -12.36 16.70 1.07
CA ASP A 38 -10.97 17.09 1.25
C ASP A 38 -10.82 17.74 2.64
N VAL A 39 -10.72 16.87 3.64
CA VAL A 39 -10.52 17.27 5.01
C VAL A 39 -9.03 17.54 5.15
N ALA A 40 -8.65 18.79 5.39
CA ALA A 40 -7.25 19.20 5.50
C ALA A 40 -6.40 18.39 6.52
N PHE A 41 -7.00 17.52 7.35
CA PHE A 41 -6.28 16.57 8.21
C PHE A 41 -5.82 15.29 7.49
N THR A 42 -6.35 14.92 6.32
CA THR A 42 -5.92 13.77 5.51
C THR A 42 -4.81 14.11 4.51
N ALA A 43 -4.56 15.40 4.25
CA ALA A 43 -3.50 15.86 3.35
C ALA A 43 -2.09 15.82 3.97
N ILE A 44 -1.83 14.87 4.88
CA ILE A 44 -0.48 14.68 5.41
C ILE A 44 0.24 13.77 4.44
N ASP A 45 1.27 14.32 3.79
CA ASP A 45 2.17 13.54 2.96
C ASP A 45 3.05 12.66 3.85
N TRP A 46 2.64 11.40 3.99
CA TRP A 46 3.37 10.35 4.69
C TRP A 46 4.33 9.59 3.77
N THR A 47 4.40 9.98 2.49
CA THR A 47 5.18 9.25 1.49
C THR A 47 6.66 9.24 1.93
N PRO A 48 7.25 8.06 2.16
CA PRO A 48 8.66 7.96 2.47
C PRO A 48 9.43 8.57 1.30
N HIS A 49 10.16 9.65 1.55
CA HIS A 49 11.09 10.17 0.56
C HIS A 49 12.33 9.27 0.58
N ALA A 50 12.79 8.89 -0.61
CA ALA A 50 13.93 7.99 -0.76
C ALA A 50 15.15 8.57 -0.02
N GLY A 51 15.69 7.80 0.93
CA GLY A 51 16.93 8.12 1.67
C GLY A 51 16.76 8.57 3.13
N ASP A 52 15.55 8.82 3.64
CA ASP A 52 15.40 9.41 4.98
C ASP A 52 15.30 8.40 6.14
N ALA A 53 15.14 7.13 5.83
CA ALA A 53 14.93 6.06 6.81
C ALA A 53 15.65 4.76 6.44
N GLU A 54 16.45 4.75 5.38
CA GLU A 54 17.01 3.52 4.82
C GLU A 54 18.03 2.92 5.80
N GLY A 55 17.70 1.74 6.36
CA GLY A 55 18.51 1.06 7.36
C GLY A 55 18.36 1.57 8.80
N MET A 56 17.56 2.62 9.05
CA MET A 56 17.28 3.13 10.41
C MET A 56 16.08 2.43 11.02
N VAL A 57 16.14 2.15 12.32
CA VAL A 57 15.03 1.62 13.10
C VAL A 57 14.96 2.34 14.45
N GLY A 58 13.87 2.17 15.18
CA GLY A 58 13.85 2.63 16.55
C GLY A 58 13.53 4.11 16.72
N ALA A 59 14.18 4.73 17.71
CA ALA A 59 14.05 6.15 17.96
C ALA A 59 14.66 7.02 16.84
N GLU A 60 15.69 6.52 16.14
CA GLU A 60 16.40 7.26 15.10
C GLU A 60 15.49 7.54 13.90
N VAL A 61 14.80 6.51 13.40
CA VAL A 61 13.86 6.68 12.28
C VAL A 61 12.68 7.58 12.67
N ILE A 62 12.15 7.41 13.89
CA ILE A 62 11.07 8.28 14.41
C ILE A 62 11.54 9.74 14.48
N GLN A 63 12.79 9.99 14.88
CA GLN A 63 13.36 11.33 14.95
C GLN A 63 13.55 11.97 13.58
N THR A 64 13.80 11.18 12.54
CA THR A 64 13.85 11.70 11.16
C THR A 64 12.44 12.02 10.65
N LEU A 65 11.50 11.08 10.78
CA LEU A 65 10.13 11.23 10.29
C LEU A 65 9.37 12.38 10.98
N VAL A 66 9.57 12.58 12.29
CA VAL A 66 8.87 13.63 13.05
C VAL A 66 9.16 15.05 12.57
N LYS A 67 10.30 15.28 11.90
CA LYS A 67 10.67 16.63 11.40
C LYS A 67 9.66 17.14 10.39
N ARG A 68 9.07 16.23 9.60
CA ARG A 68 8.11 16.50 8.52
C ARG A 68 6.68 16.64 9.01
N LEU A 69 6.39 16.17 10.21
CA LEU A 69 5.01 16.16 10.70
C LEU A 69 4.48 17.57 10.98
N PRO A 70 3.19 17.81 10.68
CA PRO A 70 2.54 19.06 10.99
C PRO A 70 2.27 19.18 12.50
N ASN A 71 2.12 20.42 12.97
CA ASN A 71 1.60 20.72 14.30
C ASN A 71 0.06 20.69 14.33
N ALA A 72 -0.54 19.67 13.71
CA ALA A 72 -1.99 19.53 13.53
C ALA A 72 -2.51 18.23 14.16
N PRO A 73 -3.81 18.14 14.46
CA PRO A 73 -4.44 16.90 14.90
C PRO A 73 -4.46 15.87 13.78
N GLY A 74 -4.41 14.59 14.14
CA GLY A 74 -4.49 13.49 13.19
C GLY A 74 -4.36 12.12 13.85
N VAL A 75 -4.42 11.09 13.00
CA VAL A 75 -4.16 9.69 13.34
C VAL A 75 -2.85 9.29 12.65
N TYR A 76 -2.08 8.43 13.29
CA TYR A 76 -0.85 7.86 12.73
C TYR A 76 -0.73 6.38 13.07
N ARG A 77 0.04 5.67 12.27
CA ARG A 77 0.43 4.26 12.43
C ARG A 77 1.95 4.16 12.50
N MET A 78 2.43 3.21 13.28
CA MET A 78 3.84 2.83 13.33
C MET A 78 3.93 1.37 12.90
N MET A 79 4.83 1.08 11.97
CA MET A 79 4.97 -0.23 11.35
C MET A 79 6.37 -0.79 11.57
N ASN A 80 6.47 -2.12 11.59
CA ASN A 80 7.75 -2.83 11.64
C ASN A 80 8.39 -2.93 10.24
N ALA A 81 9.60 -3.49 10.17
CA ALA A 81 10.31 -3.68 8.91
C ALA A 81 9.61 -4.63 7.91
N ALA A 82 8.69 -5.48 8.38
CA ALA A 82 7.86 -6.34 7.54
C ALA A 82 6.58 -5.65 7.03
N GLY A 83 6.29 -4.43 7.49
CA GLY A 83 5.06 -3.69 7.16
C GLY A 83 3.89 -3.95 8.11
N ASP A 84 4.06 -4.73 9.17
CA ASP A 84 2.99 -4.97 10.14
C ASP A 84 2.77 -3.74 11.03
N VAL A 85 1.50 -3.42 11.30
CA VAL A 85 1.14 -2.32 12.20
C VAL A 85 1.40 -2.71 13.65
N LEU A 86 2.36 -2.02 14.28
CA LEU A 86 2.69 -2.18 15.70
C LEU A 86 1.78 -1.36 16.60
N TYR A 87 1.36 -0.18 16.12
CA TYR A 87 0.63 0.79 16.91
C TYR A 87 -0.13 1.78 16.05
N VAL A 88 -1.32 2.16 16.52
CA VAL A 88 -2.12 3.26 15.96
C VAL A 88 -2.40 4.26 17.07
N GLY A 89 -2.19 5.54 16.79
CA GLY A 89 -2.40 6.61 17.75
C GLY A 89 -3.15 7.78 17.15
N LYS A 90 -3.98 8.44 17.97
CA LYS A 90 -4.51 9.77 17.66
C LYS A 90 -3.80 10.83 18.48
N ALA A 91 -3.63 12.02 17.92
CA ALA A 91 -3.02 13.14 18.61
C ALA A 91 -3.71 14.47 18.27
N ARG A 92 -3.67 15.42 19.21
CA ARG A 92 -4.03 16.82 18.94
C ARG A 92 -2.93 17.56 18.15
N SER A 93 -1.69 17.08 18.25
CA SER A 93 -0.54 17.54 17.50
C SER A 93 0.34 16.33 17.24
N LEU A 94 0.39 15.89 15.98
CA LEU A 94 1.17 14.74 15.56
C LEU A 94 2.65 14.94 15.89
N LYS A 95 3.23 16.08 15.47
CA LYS A 95 4.63 16.41 15.76
C LYS A 95 4.97 16.27 17.25
N LYS A 96 4.20 16.89 18.15
CA LYS A 96 4.47 16.80 19.61
C LYS A 96 4.34 15.37 20.13
N ARG A 97 3.33 14.63 19.70
CA ARG A 97 3.10 13.26 20.16
C ARG A 97 4.23 12.34 19.71
N VAL A 98 4.65 12.44 18.45
CA VAL A 98 5.67 11.58 17.86
C VAL A 98 7.05 11.91 18.43
N THR A 99 7.35 13.18 18.68
CA THR A 99 8.61 13.60 19.32
C THR A 99 8.80 12.94 20.69
N ASN A 100 7.73 12.74 21.46
CA ASN A 100 7.83 12.08 22.77
C ASN A 100 8.34 10.64 22.67
N TYR A 101 8.05 9.93 21.58
CA TYR A 101 8.58 8.57 21.37
C TYR A 101 10.06 8.59 21.02
N ALA A 102 10.54 9.58 20.26
CA ALA A 102 11.95 9.73 19.93
C ALA A 102 12.84 10.06 21.15
N GLN A 103 12.27 10.62 22.23
CA GLN A 103 13.02 11.01 23.43
C GLN A 103 13.44 9.83 24.34
N GLY A 104 12.99 8.60 24.06
CA GLY A 104 13.41 7.42 24.83
C GLY A 104 12.77 7.29 26.23
N ARG A 105 11.87 8.20 26.62
CA ARG A 105 11.19 8.19 27.92
C ARG A 105 9.88 7.41 27.82
N PHE A 106 9.96 6.10 27.96
CA PHE A 106 8.81 5.21 27.85
C PHE A 106 8.18 4.92 29.20
N HIS A 107 6.86 5.08 29.30
CA HIS A 107 6.11 4.77 30.52
C HIS A 107 5.77 3.28 30.67
N THR A 108 5.97 2.47 29.62
CA THR A 108 5.71 1.02 29.65
C THR A 108 6.67 0.26 28.73
N ASN A 109 6.91 -1.01 29.04
CA ASN A 109 7.71 -1.92 28.20
C ASN A 109 7.12 -2.09 26.81
N ARG A 110 5.79 -2.11 26.69
CA ARG A 110 5.10 -2.20 25.40
C ARG A 110 5.45 -1.03 24.49
N ILE A 111 5.46 0.19 25.01
CA ILE A 111 5.82 1.38 24.23
C ILE A 111 7.30 1.35 23.85
N GLY A 112 8.18 0.92 24.75
CA GLY A 112 9.60 0.76 24.43
C GLY A 112 9.85 -0.27 23.33
N ARG A 113 9.13 -1.41 23.36
CA ARG A 113 9.21 -2.43 22.30
C ARG A 113 8.72 -1.88 20.96
N MET A 114 7.54 -1.26 20.96
CA MET A 114 6.98 -0.63 19.78
C MET A 114 7.98 0.35 19.16
N VAL A 115 8.58 1.24 19.95
CA VAL A 115 9.54 2.22 19.43
C VAL A 115 10.74 1.54 18.80
N ARG A 116 11.33 0.53 19.45
CA ARG A 116 12.50 -0.20 18.92
C ARG A 116 12.23 -0.91 17.60
N GLU A 117 11.03 -1.43 17.42
CA GLU A 117 10.65 -2.21 16.23
C GLU A 117 10.14 -1.32 15.08
N THR A 118 9.80 -0.06 15.34
CA THR A 118 9.35 0.87 14.30
C THR A 118 10.43 1.09 13.25
N SER A 119 10.08 0.88 11.98
CA SER A 119 10.88 1.22 10.80
C SER A 119 10.23 2.33 9.97
N THR A 120 8.89 2.43 9.95
CA THR A 120 8.15 3.40 9.13
C THR A 120 6.89 3.92 9.86
N MET A 121 6.37 5.06 9.39
CA MET A 121 5.16 5.70 9.92
C MET A 121 4.29 6.27 8.81
N GLU A 122 2.98 6.29 9.05
CA GLU A 122 1.94 6.87 8.18
C GLU A 122 0.75 7.40 9.02
#